data_AF-A0A2V9H878-F1
#
_entry.id   AF-A0A2V9H878-F1
#
_cell.length_a   1.000
_cell.length_b   1.000
_cell.length_c   1.000
_cell.angle_alpha   90.00
_cell.angle_beta   90.00
_cell.angle_gamma   90.00
#
_symmetry.space_group_name_H-M   'P 1'
#
loop_
_entity.id
_entity.type
_entity.pdbx_description
1 polymer ?
#
loop_
_entity_poly.entity_id
_entity_poly.type
_entity_poly.pdbx_seq_one_letter_code
_entity_poly.pdbx_strand_id
1 'polypeptide(L)'
;QLSKYLTFAKGGEEVVIRDRNLPVAKLVPFSAEGADDQELVLVAAGKLRLPKVRLDVKELLKIPTGSVEGNKAIQAVLADREEEL
;
A
#
# COMPACT_ATOMS: atom_id res chain seq x y z
N GLN A 1 27.89 -7.20 -0.77
CA GLN A 1 27.42 -6.44 0.41
C GLN A 1 26.38 -5.36 0.07
N LEU A 2 26.30 -4.87 -1.18
CA LEU A 2 25.25 -3.93 -1.64
C LEU A 2 23.81 -4.48 -1.50
N SER A 3 23.61 -5.78 -1.75
CA SER A 3 22.29 -6.43 -1.70
C SER A 3 21.56 -6.29 -0.35
N LYS A 4 22.31 -6.17 0.75
CA LYS A 4 21.75 -5.94 2.10
C LYS A 4 21.14 -4.54 2.19
N TYR A 5 21.86 -3.52 1.76
CA TYR A 5 21.39 -2.13 1.77
C TYR A 5 20.25 -1.89 0.78
N LEU A 6 20.24 -2.61 -0.35
CA LEU A 6 19.09 -2.63 -1.26
C LEU A 6 17.84 -3.22 -0.60
N THR A 7 17.98 -4.14 0.36
CA THR A 7 16.84 -4.70 1.09
C THR A 7 16.24 -3.67 2.03
N PHE A 8 17.06 -2.87 2.71
CA PHE A 8 16.60 -1.76 3.55
C PHE A 8 15.86 -0.69 2.73
N ALA A 9 16.43 -0.27 1.60
CA ALA A 9 15.75 0.69 0.73
C ALA A 9 14.46 0.14 0.10
N LYS A 10 14.40 -1.17 -0.23
CA LYS A 10 13.14 -1.80 -0.67
C LYS A 10 12.10 -1.91 0.44
N GLY A 11 12.57 -2.01 1.69
CA GLY A 11 11.75 -1.99 2.89
C GLY A 11 11.33 -0.59 3.32
N GLY A 12 11.61 0.46 2.54
CA GLY A 12 11.18 1.83 2.84
C GLY A 12 12.16 2.67 3.66
N GLU A 13 13.33 2.13 4.01
CA GLU A 13 14.35 2.86 4.78
C GLU A 13 15.23 3.74 3.87
N GLU A 14 15.61 4.93 4.35
CA GLU A 14 16.62 5.76 3.68
C GLU A 14 18.04 5.39 4.15
N VAL A 15 18.93 5.11 3.21
CA VAL A 15 20.34 4.81 3.51
C VAL A 15 21.24 5.93 3.00
N VAL A 16 21.92 6.63 3.91
CA VAL A 16 22.93 7.64 3.56
C VAL A 16 24.28 6.97 3.37
N ILE A 17 24.86 7.13 2.18
CA ILE A 17 26.19 6.65 1.83
C ILE A 17 27.17 7.78 2.13
N ARG A 18 28.16 7.48 2.99
CA ARG A 18 29.20 8.44 3.39
C ARG A 18 30.55 7.98 2.89
N ASP A 19 31.35 8.93 2.39
CA ASP A 19 32.80 8.77 2.26
C ASP A 19 33.44 9.42 3.49
N ARG A 20 33.95 8.59 4.41
CA ARG A 20 34.36 8.99 5.75
C ARG A 20 33.21 9.70 6.49
N ASN A 21 33.35 11.01 6.71
CA ASN A 21 32.34 11.84 7.37
C ASN A 21 31.53 12.70 6.39
N LEU A 22 31.81 12.61 5.09
CA LEU A 22 31.12 13.39 4.07
C LEU A 22 29.98 12.54 3.47
N PRO A 23 28.71 12.97 3.57
CA PRO A 23 27.63 12.31 2.84
C PRO A 23 27.81 12.54 1.33
N VAL A 24 27.90 11.45 0.56
CA VAL A 24 28.17 11.49 -0.89
C VAL A 24 26.98 11.04 -1.74
N ALA A 25 26.11 10.18 -1.20
CA ALA A 25 24.91 9.74 -1.89
C ALA A 25 23.83 9.31 -0.90
N LYS A 26 22.60 9.21 -1.40
CA LYS A 26 21.46 8.66 -0.65
C LYS A 26 20.77 7.60 -1.50
N LEU A 27 20.52 6.45 -0.90
CA LEU A 27 19.67 5.40 -1.45
C LEU A 27 18.30 5.54 -0.79
N VAL A 28 17.30 5.86 -1.61
CA VAL A 28 15.90 5.98 -1.19
C VAL A 28 15.07 4.91 -1.89
N PRO A 29 13.96 4.48 -1.27
CA PRO A 29 12.94 3.71 -1.97
C PRO A 29 12.47 4.51 -3.18
N PHE A 30 12.60 3.95 -4.38
CA PHE A 30 12.10 4.58 -5.60
C PHE A 30 10.96 3.73 -6.14
N SER A 31 9.72 4.23 -6.04
CA SER A 31 8.57 3.60 -6.68
C SER A 31 8.39 4.19 -8.07
N ALA A 32 8.35 3.33 -9.09
CA ALA A 32 8.21 3.75 -10.48
C ALA A 32 6.77 4.20 -10.84
N GLU A 33 5.81 4.08 -9.92
CA GLU A 33 4.38 4.14 -10.24
C GLU A 33 3.58 5.10 -9.34
N GLY A 34 4.21 6.16 -8.82
CA GLY A 34 3.49 7.33 -8.29
C GLY A 34 2.90 7.19 -6.89
N ALA A 35 3.44 6.29 -6.06
CA ALA A 35 3.10 6.26 -4.64
C ALA A 35 3.68 7.49 -3.92
N ASP A 36 2.89 8.11 -3.04
CA ASP A 36 3.34 9.26 -2.27
C ASP A 36 4.30 8.84 -1.13
N ASP A 37 5.02 9.81 -0.55
CA ASP A 37 6.00 9.54 0.51
C ASP A 37 5.35 8.92 1.77
N GLN A 38 4.12 9.28 2.11
CA GLN A 38 3.37 8.73 3.24
C GLN A 38 2.97 7.26 2.99
N GLU A 39 2.52 6.95 1.77
CA GLU A 39 2.23 5.59 1.32
C GLU A 39 3.47 4.72 1.39
N LEU A 40 4.63 5.23 0.99
CA LEU A 40 5.91 4.50 1.10
C LEU A 40 6.28 4.18 2.55
N VAL A 41 6.06 5.11 3.50
CA VAL A 41 6.26 4.84 4.93
C VAL A 41 5.30 3.76 5.43
N LEU A 42 4.05 3.76 4.98
CA LEU A 42 3.06 2.75 5.37
C LEU A 42 3.41 1.36 4.81
N VAL A 43 3.96 1.32 3.60
CA VAL A 43 4.47 0.08 2.99
C VAL A 43 5.67 -0.45 3.76
N ALA A 44 6.58 0.44 4.15
CA ALA A 44 7.73 0.13 4.99
C ALA A 44 7.33 -0.51 6.32
N ALA A 45 6.32 0.08 6.96
CA ALA A 45 5.74 -0.40 8.21
C ALA A 45 4.88 -1.68 8.05
N GLY A 46 4.73 -2.20 6.83
CA GLY A 46 3.90 -3.38 6.52
C GLY A 46 2.41 -3.15 6.69
N LYS A 47 1.95 -1.90 6.74
CA LYS A 47 0.54 -1.52 6.90
C LYS A 47 -0.19 -1.37 5.57
N LEU A 48 0.55 -1.12 4.49
CA LEU A 48 0.03 -0.95 3.14
C LEU A 48 0.79 -1.87 2.18
N ARG A 49 0.09 -2.39 1.17
CA ARG A 49 0.69 -3.15 0.07
C ARG A 49 0.47 -2.40 -1.23
N LEU A 50 1.54 -1.98 -1.88
CA LEU A 50 1.44 -1.31 -3.19
C LEU A 50 0.81 -2.25 -4.24
N PRO A 51 0.02 -1.68 -5.16
CA PRO A 51 -0.45 -2.43 -6.32
C PRO A 51 0.75 -2.91 -7.14
N LYS A 52 0.69 -4.15 -7.63
CA LYS A 52 1.71 -4.71 -8.53
C LYS A 52 1.42 -4.47 -10.01
N VAL A 53 0.16 -4.21 -10.30
CA VAL A 53 -0.38 -4.00 -11.63
C VAL A 53 -1.52 -2.98 -11.55
N ARG A 54 -1.75 -2.24 -12.63
CA ARG A 54 -2.92 -1.40 -12.75
C ARG A 54 -4.18 -2.26 -12.73
N LEU A 55 -5.17 -1.83 -11.95
CA LEU A 55 -6.46 -2.50 -11.85
C LEU A 55 -7.23 -2.36 -13.17
N ASP A 56 -7.60 -3.49 -13.78
CA ASP A 56 -8.58 -3.50 -14.87
C ASP A 56 -10.00 -3.51 -14.29
N VAL A 57 -10.67 -2.37 -14.37
CA VAL A 57 -12.03 -2.20 -13.84
C VAL A 57 -13.04 -3.09 -14.57
N LYS A 58 -12.84 -3.37 -15.86
CA LYS A 58 -13.76 -4.20 -16.64
C LYS A 58 -13.67 -5.66 -16.20
N GLU A 59 -12.47 -6.15 -15.94
CA GLU A 59 -12.28 -7.50 -15.42
C GLU A 59 -12.78 -7.63 -13.97
N LEU A 60 -12.55 -6.61 -13.14
CA LEU A 60 -13.06 -6.61 -11.76
C LEU A 60 -14.58 -6.74 -11.71
N LEU A 61 -15.30 -5.99 -12.54
CA LEU A 61 -16.77 -5.99 -12.56
C LEU A 61 -17.38 -7.27 -13.13
N LYS A 62 -16.59 -8.14 -13.78
CA LYS A 62 -17.04 -9.47 -14.24
C LYS A 62 -17.04 -10.52 -13.13
N ILE A 63 -16.36 -10.26 -12.01
CA ILE A 63 -16.31 -11.20 -10.89
C ILE A 63 -17.74 -11.37 -10.33
N PRO A 64 -18.28 -12.61 -10.27
CA PRO A 64 -19.62 -12.84 -9.73
C PRO A 64 -19.72 -12.33 -8.30
N THR A 65 -20.75 -11.53 -8.04
CA THR A 65 -21.05 -11.01 -6.70
C THR A 65 -22.44 -11.46 -6.25
N GLY A 66 -22.64 -11.54 -4.94
CA GLY A 66 -23.96 -11.77 -4.37
C GLY A 66 -24.91 -10.62 -4.72
N SER A 67 -26.14 -10.95 -5.10
CA SER A 67 -27.20 -9.96 -5.31
C SER A 67 -28.21 -10.07 -4.18
N VAL A 68 -28.67 -8.92 -3.68
CA VAL A 68 -29.78 -8.83 -2.74
C VAL A 68 -30.87 -7.97 -3.34
N GLU A 69 -32.12 -8.35 -3.11
CA GLU A 69 -33.26 -7.58 -3.59
C GLU A 69 -33.48 -6.31 -2.77
N GLY A 70 -33.78 -5.21 -3.47
CA GLY A 70 -34.21 -3.95 -2.86
C GLY A 70 -33.18 -3.38 -1.89
N ASN A 71 -33.62 -3.01 -0.69
CA ASN A 71 -32.82 -2.34 0.32
C ASN A 71 -32.35 -3.26 1.46
N LYS A 72 -32.47 -4.59 1.33
CA LYS A 72 -32.17 -5.54 2.42
C LYS A 72 -30.75 -5.41 2.96
N ALA A 73 -29.74 -5.24 2.09
CA ALA A 73 -28.36 -5.03 2.54
C ALA A 73 -28.19 -3.72 3.33
N ILE A 74 -28.89 -2.66 2.92
CA ILE A 74 -28.83 -1.37 3.62
C ILE A 74 -29.45 -1.51 5.01
N GLN A 75 -30.60 -2.18 5.12
CA GLN A 75 -31.26 -2.41 6.42
C GLN A 75 -30.41 -3.27 7.35
N ALA A 76 -29.73 -4.30 6.83
CA ALA A 76 -28.82 -5.12 7.63
C ALA A 76 -27.65 -4.31 8.19
N VAL A 77 -27.04 -3.43 7.37
CA VAL A 77 -25.95 -2.55 7.80
C VAL A 77 -26.42 -1.48 8.80
N LEU A 78 -27.69 -1.04 8.73
CA LEU A 78 -28.26 -0.12 9.71
C LEU A 78 -28.54 -0.82 11.04
N ALA A 79 -29.13 -2.01 11.02
CA ALA A 79 -29.39 -2.79 12.22
C ALA A 79 -28.09 -3.13 12.98
N ASP A 80 -27.04 -3.54 12.28
CA ASP A 80 -25.71 -3.82 12.85
C ASP A 80 -25.12 -2.59 13.58
N ARG A 81 -25.39 -1.37 13.08
CA ARG A 81 -24.98 -0.12 13.74
C ARG A 81 -25.82 0.24 14.96
N GLU A 82 -27.10 -0.12 14.96
CA GLU A 82 -28.00 0.14 16.09
C GLU A 82 -27.74 -0.85 17.24
N GLU A 83 -27.19 -2.04 16.98
CA GLU A 83 -26.82 -3.03 18.00
C GLU A 83 -25.58 -2.65 18.84
N GLU A 84 -24.72 -1.73 18.38
CA GLU A 84 -23.55 -1.24 19.13
C GLU A 84 -23.86 -0.08 20.12
N LEU A 85 -25.12 0.36 20.21
CA LEU A 85 -25.59 1.44 21.11
C LEU A 85 -26.36 0.90 22.33
#